data_AF-Q2GTH4-F1
#
_entry.id   AF-Q2GTH4-F1
#
_cell.length_a   1.000
_cell.length_b   1.000
_cell.length_c   1.000
_cell.angle_alpha   90.00
_cell.angle_beta   90.00
_cell.angle_gamma   90.00
#
_symmetry.space_group_name_H-M   'P 1'
#
loop_
_entity.id
_entity.type
_entity.pdbx_description
1 polymer ?
#
loop_
_entity_poly.entity_id
_entity_poly.type
_entity_poly.pdbx_seq_one_letter_code
_entity_poly.pdbx_strand_id
1 'polypeptide(L)'
;MAVRSMIRLLALSVSIFAPSVLGAFGYSSSGGNYIVDAGSANPLVFAVSQSNCDIKSIKYRGTELQYGSTGTHIGSGLGSATVSISQISGSSRYIKVTCVTSTLTHYMVVREGESIIYLATYITAQPSIGELRFIARLLPDKLPGEYPYGEVSNTNGASSTVEGSDVFVVNGQTRSKFYSSTRFIDEDSHCVYGGSDLMHVCIMTPQQESSSGGPFFRDIDSNNAGASTNLYNYMNSGHVQTEAYRMGLHGPYAMQFSRSGIPSVKSLDVSWFGEVSVTGYVPASNRGTVQGTASGVQSGLQGVVHWYNNAAQYWAKTSSNGGFTSPLMKPGTYTMVLYQTEFKIATGTVTVSSGKTVTQNIAGTFNTSRKTLFQIGEYDGQPTEFRNADKFLRMHPSDSRMASWGPLTYTVGSSQLSDFPMALFNSVNNPVTIRFNLASAPGAATLRIATTLSFAGSRPQAVVNSWSGPIPSAPPKIDSRGVTRGAYRGNGEIYTVNIPAGTLVAGSNTITISSVSGSSGAMFLSPNFLKFGL
;
A
#
# COMPACT_ATOMS: atom_id res chain seq x y z
N MET A 1 -3.04 -38.68 -86.25
CA MET A 1 -4.43 -38.17 -86.21
C MET A 1 -4.50 -37.06 -85.16
N ALA A 2 -5.04 -35.91 -85.60
CA ALA A 2 -5.61 -34.73 -84.90
C ALA A 2 -5.47 -34.64 -83.36
N VAL A 3 -4.83 -33.61 -82.74
CA VAL A 3 -5.12 -32.14 -82.65
C VAL A 3 -5.93 -31.75 -81.39
N ARG A 4 -5.29 -30.88 -80.55
CA ARG A 4 -5.80 -29.89 -79.53
C ARG A 4 -6.36 -30.46 -78.20
N SER A 5 -6.15 -29.86 -77.02
CA SER A 5 -5.88 -28.46 -76.65
C SER A 5 -5.24 -28.32 -75.25
N MET A 6 -4.44 -27.26 -75.04
CA MET A 6 -3.88 -26.78 -73.76
C MET A 6 -4.96 -26.25 -72.80
N ILE A 7 -4.74 -26.31 -71.47
CA ILE A 7 -4.73 -25.16 -70.52
C ILE A 7 -4.48 -25.62 -69.06
N ARG A 8 -3.41 -25.04 -68.50
CA ARG A 8 -3.06 -24.66 -67.11
C ARG A 8 -3.96 -25.10 -65.93
N LEU A 9 -3.34 -25.57 -64.85
CA LEU A 9 -3.78 -25.29 -63.48
C LEU A 9 -2.58 -24.87 -62.61
N LEU A 10 -2.50 -23.57 -62.31
CA LEU A 10 -1.63 -22.97 -61.31
C LEU A 10 -2.41 -23.02 -59.99
N ALA A 11 -1.92 -23.75 -58.98
CA ALA A 11 -2.58 -23.83 -57.68
C ALA A 11 -2.40 -22.49 -56.93
N LEU A 12 -3.48 -21.71 -56.85
CA LEU A 12 -3.54 -20.45 -56.13
C LEU A 12 -3.80 -20.73 -54.64
N SER A 13 -2.83 -20.39 -53.82
CA SER A 13 -2.93 -20.28 -52.36
C SER A 13 -3.97 -19.23 -51.98
N VAL A 14 -5.16 -19.66 -51.56
CA VAL A 14 -6.16 -18.80 -50.93
C VAL A 14 -5.96 -18.87 -49.42
N SER A 15 -5.16 -17.94 -48.90
CA SER A 15 -5.15 -17.61 -47.47
C SER A 15 -6.48 -16.92 -47.15
N ILE A 16 -7.34 -17.60 -46.41
CA ILE A 16 -8.58 -17.05 -45.86
C ILE A 16 -8.19 -16.00 -44.81
N PHE A 17 -8.13 -14.73 -45.20
CA PHE A 17 -8.19 -13.63 -44.25
C PHE A 17 -9.63 -13.57 -43.72
N ALA A 18 -9.87 -14.21 -42.57
CA ALA A 18 -11.07 -13.90 -41.80
C ALA A 18 -10.99 -12.42 -41.39
N PRO A 19 -12.01 -11.59 -41.65
CA PRO A 19 -12.04 -10.25 -41.11
C PRO A 19 -12.05 -10.36 -39.60
N SER A 20 -10.99 -9.88 -38.95
CA SER A 20 -11.02 -9.58 -37.53
C SER A 20 -12.16 -8.59 -37.32
N VAL A 21 -13.24 -9.01 -36.65
CA VAL A 21 -14.24 -8.11 -36.12
C VAL A 21 -13.52 -7.27 -35.06
N LEU A 22 -12.96 -6.14 -35.49
CA LEU A 22 -12.49 -5.11 -34.59
C LEU A 22 -13.73 -4.65 -33.81
N GLY A 23 -13.69 -4.75 -32.48
CA GLY A 23 -14.70 -4.12 -31.62
C GLY A 23 -14.79 -2.64 -32.01
N ALA A 24 -16.00 -2.13 -32.22
CA ALA A 24 -16.17 -0.78 -32.69
C ALA A 24 -15.90 0.19 -31.54
N PHE A 25 -14.69 0.75 -31.48
CA PHE A 25 -14.35 1.81 -30.52
C PHE A 25 -15.41 2.91 -30.55
N GLY A 26 -16.04 3.16 -29.42
CA GLY A 26 -17.16 4.09 -29.35
C GLY A 26 -17.98 3.95 -28.08
N TYR A 27 -19.02 4.76 -27.98
CA TYR A 27 -20.01 4.62 -26.92
C TYR A 27 -21.43 4.80 -27.45
N SER A 28 -22.40 4.25 -26.71
CA SER A 28 -23.83 4.45 -26.95
C SER A 28 -24.56 4.70 -25.63
N SER A 29 -25.78 5.21 -25.73
CA SER A 29 -26.69 5.35 -24.58
C SER A 29 -27.76 4.27 -24.66
N SER A 30 -27.92 3.48 -23.60
CA SER A 30 -28.96 2.45 -23.54
C SER A 30 -29.37 2.15 -22.09
N GLY A 31 -30.68 2.09 -21.83
CA GLY A 31 -31.23 1.71 -20.53
C GLY A 31 -30.74 2.58 -19.36
N GLY A 32 -30.49 3.87 -19.58
CA GLY A 32 -29.94 4.77 -18.55
C GLY A 32 -28.45 4.59 -18.27
N ASN A 33 -27.72 3.92 -19.17
CA ASN A 33 -26.27 3.72 -19.07
C ASN A 33 -25.57 4.24 -20.33
N TYR A 34 -24.34 4.71 -20.16
CA TYR A 34 -23.38 4.80 -21.25
C TYR A 34 -22.67 3.46 -21.41
N ILE A 35 -22.79 2.84 -22.57
CA ILE A 35 -22.08 1.60 -22.93
C ILE A 35 -20.82 2.01 -23.69
N VAL A 36 -19.65 1.70 -23.14
CA VAL A 36 -18.34 2.08 -23.68
C VAL A 36 -17.63 0.85 -24.19
N ASP A 37 -17.19 0.86 -25.45
CA ASP A 37 -16.36 -0.16 -26.08
C ASP A 37 -14.96 0.40 -26.32
N ALA A 38 -13.94 -0.23 -25.73
CA ALA A 38 -12.55 0.20 -25.83
C ALA A 38 -11.90 -0.10 -27.19
N GLY A 39 -12.58 -0.84 -28.09
CA GLY A 39 -12.04 -1.21 -29.40
C GLY A 39 -10.80 -2.08 -29.34
N SER A 40 -10.58 -2.78 -28.22
CA SER A 40 -9.39 -3.58 -27.97
C SER A 40 -9.47 -4.97 -28.60
N ALA A 41 -8.32 -5.52 -29.00
CA ALA A 41 -8.22 -6.86 -29.61
C ALA A 41 -8.74 -7.98 -28.68
N ASN A 42 -8.58 -7.81 -27.36
CA ASN A 42 -9.34 -8.55 -26.37
C ASN A 42 -10.51 -7.66 -25.92
N PRO A 43 -11.74 -7.87 -26.41
CA PRO A 43 -12.80 -6.87 -26.27
C PRO A 43 -13.08 -6.52 -24.81
N LEU A 44 -13.09 -5.23 -24.49
CA LEU A 44 -13.50 -4.69 -23.20
C LEU A 44 -14.67 -3.73 -23.42
N VAL A 45 -15.83 -4.10 -22.88
CA VAL A 45 -17.05 -3.29 -22.93
C VAL A 45 -17.57 -3.10 -21.51
N PHE A 46 -17.91 -1.88 -21.10
CA PHE A 46 -18.48 -1.63 -19.78
C PHE A 46 -19.62 -0.63 -19.84
N ALA A 47 -20.55 -0.74 -18.88
CA ALA A 47 -21.73 0.09 -18.78
C ALA A 47 -21.64 1.00 -17.54
N VAL A 48 -21.72 2.32 -17.73
CA VAL A 48 -21.72 3.31 -16.65
C VAL A 48 -23.11 3.92 -16.51
N SER A 49 -23.67 3.87 -15.31
CA SER A 49 -24.95 4.49 -14.99
C SER A 49 -24.90 6.02 -15.17
N GLN A 50 -25.87 6.56 -15.90
CA GLN A 50 -26.00 8.00 -16.15
C GLN A 50 -26.50 8.77 -14.93
N SER A 51 -27.08 8.10 -13.94
CA SER A 51 -27.64 8.74 -12.74
C SER A 51 -26.66 8.81 -11.57
N ASN A 52 -25.75 7.83 -11.46
CA ASN A 52 -24.93 7.68 -10.25
C ASN A 52 -23.48 7.26 -10.48
N CYS A 53 -23.05 7.14 -11.75
CA CYS A 53 -21.68 6.79 -12.13
C CYS A 53 -21.21 5.37 -11.75
N ASP A 54 -22.07 4.52 -11.19
CA ASP A 54 -21.70 3.12 -10.96
C ASP A 54 -21.41 2.43 -12.30
N ILE A 55 -20.33 1.65 -12.37
CA ILE A 55 -20.17 0.65 -13.42
C ILE A 55 -21.10 -0.54 -13.10
N LYS A 56 -22.05 -0.82 -13.99
CA LYS A 56 -23.12 -1.82 -13.84
C LYS A 56 -22.89 -3.11 -14.65
N SER A 57 -21.98 -3.08 -15.61
CA SER A 57 -21.55 -4.26 -16.37
C SER A 57 -20.11 -4.06 -16.82
N ILE A 58 -19.32 -5.12 -16.79
CA ILE A 58 -17.96 -5.17 -17.32
C ILE A 58 -17.83 -6.50 -18.06
N LYS A 59 -17.77 -6.45 -19.39
CA LYS A 59 -17.55 -7.61 -20.25
C LYS A 59 -16.12 -7.59 -20.78
N TYR A 60 -15.33 -8.57 -20.37
CA TYR A 60 -14.02 -8.82 -20.95
C TYR A 60 -14.06 -10.11 -21.76
N ARG A 61 -13.74 -10.01 -23.05
CA ARG A 61 -13.77 -11.15 -24.01
C ARG A 61 -15.12 -11.88 -23.98
N GLY A 62 -16.20 -11.11 -23.87
CA GLY A 62 -17.58 -11.61 -23.81
C GLY A 62 -18.04 -12.15 -22.44
N THR A 63 -17.14 -12.30 -21.47
CA THR A 63 -17.49 -12.76 -20.12
C THR A 63 -17.86 -11.57 -19.24
N GLU A 64 -19.07 -11.58 -18.68
CA GLU A 64 -19.47 -10.62 -17.65
C GLU A 64 -18.66 -10.84 -16.37
N LEU A 65 -18.15 -9.76 -15.80
CA LEU A 65 -17.31 -9.76 -14.61
C LEU A 65 -17.89 -8.89 -13.49
N GLN A 66 -18.82 -7.98 -13.76
CA GLN A 66 -19.40 -7.11 -12.74
C GLN A 66 -20.36 -7.88 -11.84
N TYR A 67 -20.23 -7.69 -10.53
CA TYR A 67 -21.20 -8.19 -9.56
C TYR A 67 -22.58 -7.54 -9.76
N GLY A 68 -23.64 -8.35 -9.84
CA GLY A 68 -24.97 -7.92 -10.28
C GLY A 68 -25.75 -7.07 -9.27
N SER A 69 -25.52 -7.22 -7.97
CA SER A 69 -26.33 -6.53 -6.95
C SER A 69 -25.78 -5.16 -6.54
N THR A 70 -24.49 -4.90 -6.76
CA THR A 70 -23.86 -3.63 -6.38
C THR A 70 -22.78 -3.27 -7.38
N GLY A 71 -22.81 -2.02 -7.87
CA GLY A 71 -21.88 -1.53 -8.88
C GLY A 71 -20.44 -1.39 -8.40
N THR A 72 -19.54 -1.23 -9.36
CA THR A 72 -18.16 -0.80 -9.16
C THR A 72 -18.12 0.73 -9.12
N HIS A 73 -17.51 1.32 -8.09
CA HIS A 73 -17.63 2.76 -7.81
C HIS A 73 -16.58 3.30 -6.84
N ILE A 74 -16.64 4.62 -6.62
CA ILE A 74 -16.00 5.29 -5.49
C ILE A 74 -16.77 5.01 -4.19
N GLY A 75 -16.06 4.69 -3.11
CA GLY A 75 -16.59 4.53 -1.76
C GLY A 75 -17.58 3.37 -1.63
N SER A 76 -18.85 3.72 -1.47
CA SER A 76 -20.01 2.80 -1.48
C SER A 76 -21.05 3.22 -2.55
N GLY A 77 -20.62 4.01 -3.54
CA GLY A 77 -21.45 4.64 -4.56
C GLY A 77 -21.56 6.13 -4.32
N LEU A 78 -21.54 6.92 -5.40
CA LEU A 78 -21.74 8.37 -5.32
C LEU A 78 -23.21 8.73 -4.98
N GLY A 79 -24.13 7.76 -5.09
CA GLY A 79 -25.56 7.95 -4.89
C GLY A 79 -26.21 8.64 -6.09
N SER A 80 -25.80 9.88 -6.37
CA SER A 80 -26.19 10.65 -7.55
C SER A 80 -24.99 11.44 -8.07
N ALA A 81 -24.85 11.55 -9.39
CA ALA A 81 -23.81 12.35 -10.02
C ALA A 81 -24.32 12.92 -11.35
N THR A 82 -23.82 14.09 -11.73
CA THR A 82 -23.96 14.58 -13.11
C THR A 82 -22.97 13.82 -13.97
N VAL A 83 -23.47 12.84 -14.74
CA VAL A 83 -22.63 11.98 -15.60
C VAL A 83 -22.68 12.47 -17.04
N SER A 84 -21.52 12.66 -17.64
CA SER A 84 -21.36 13.04 -19.05
C SER A 84 -20.29 12.16 -19.71
N ILE A 85 -20.37 12.02 -21.02
CA ILE A 85 -19.42 11.24 -21.83
C ILE A 85 -19.02 12.04 -23.05
N SER A 86 -17.74 11.97 -23.44
CA SER A 86 -17.25 12.58 -24.67
C SER A 86 -16.19 11.71 -25.33
N GLN A 87 -16.15 11.75 -26.65
CA GLN A 87 -15.01 11.25 -27.42
C GLN A 87 -14.02 12.40 -27.64
N ILE A 88 -12.72 12.12 -27.46
CA ILE A 88 -11.63 13.10 -27.58
C ILE A 88 -10.63 12.55 -28.59
N SER A 89 -10.15 13.42 -29.49
CA SER A 89 -9.11 13.09 -30.47
C SER A 89 -7.81 13.81 -30.08
N GLY A 90 -6.73 13.05 -29.91
CA GLY A 90 -5.38 13.54 -29.62
C GLY A 90 -4.34 12.66 -30.31
N SER A 91 -3.32 12.22 -29.58
CA SER A 91 -2.36 11.20 -30.06
C SER A 91 -3.00 9.82 -30.24
N SER A 92 -4.19 9.62 -29.67
CA SER A 92 -5.10 8.49 -29.90
C SER A 92 -6.54 9.01 -29.90
N ARG A 93 -7.51 8.12 -30.16
CA ARG A 93 -8.89 8.37 -29.77
C ARG A 93 -9.11 7.93 -28.33
N TYR A 94 -9.86 8.73 -27.58
CA TYR A 94 -10.22 8.48 -26.19
C TYR A 94 -11.71 8.62 -25.99
N ILE A 95 -12.27 7.86 -25.05
CA ILE A 95 -13.62 8.11 -24.52
C ILE A 95 -13.46 8.42 -23.05
N LYS A 96 -14.00 9.56 -22.62
CA LYS A 96 -13.97 10.00 -21.23
C LYS A 96 -15.39 10.08 -20.69
N VAL A 97 -15.66 9.35 -19.63
CA VAL A 97 -16.82 9.55 -18.77
C VAL A 97 -16.41 10.43 -17.59
N THR A 98 -17.19 11.47 -17.32
CA THR A 98 -16.97 12.41 -16.23
C THR A 98 -18.20 12.43 -15.33
N CYS A 99 -18.00 12.21 -14.03
CA CYS A 99 -19.04 12.13 -13.02
C CYS A 99 -18.81 13.18 -11.94
N VAL A 100 -19.69 14.18 -11.87
CA VAL A 100 -19.52 15.33 -10.97
C VAL A 100 -20.51 15.25 -9.82
N THR A 101 -19.99 15.42 -8.60
CA THR A 101 -20.75 15.69 -7.36
C THR A 101 -20.32 17.06 -6.80
N SER A 102 -20.82 17.46 -5.63
CA SER A 102 -20.46 18.75 -5.02
C SER A 102 -18.98 18.89 -4.67
N THR A 103 -18.32 17.81 -4.23
CA THR A 103 -16.93 17.84 -3.75
C THR A 103 -16.01 16.81 -4.40
N LEU A 104 -16.53 16.02 -5.34
CA LEU A 104 -15.80 14.95 -6.01
C LEU A 104 -16.18 14.88 -7.49
N THR A 105 -15.17 14.84 -8.36
CA THR A 105 -15.30 14.49 -9.77
C THR A 105 -14.51 13.21 -10.07
N HIS A 106 -15.21 12.18 -10.55
CA HIS A 106 -14.59 10.92 -10.96
C HIS A 106 -14.51 10.82 -12.48
N TYR A 107 -13.41 10.27 -12.97
CA TYR A 107 -13.13 10.12 -14.40
C TYR A 107 -12.86 8.66 -14.71
N MET A 108 -13.50 8.17 -15.78
CA MET A 108 -13.17 6.90 -16.44
C MET A 108 -12.79 7.20 -17.87
N VAL A 109 -11.62 6.75 -18.30
CA VAL A 109 -11.09 7.00 -19.64
C VAL A 109 -10.66 5.68 -20.26
N VAL A 110 -11.05 5.44 -21.51
CA VAL A 110 -10.43 4.40 -22.35
C VAL A 110 -9.66 5.03 -23.49
N ARG A 111 -8.50 4.44 -23.79
CA ARG A 111 -7.70 4.72 -24.98
C ARG A 111 -8.00 3.62 -26.00
N GLU A 112 -8.26 4.02 -27.24
CA GLU A 112 -8.57 3.07 -28.31
C GLU A 112 -7.56 1.92 -28.40
N GLY A 113 -8.07 0.69 -28.46
CA GLY A 113 -7.25 -0.51 -28.64
C GLY A 113 -6.79 -1.16 -27.34
N GLU A 114 -6.93 -0.47 -26.19
CA GLU A 114 -6.44 -0.95 -24.90
C GLU A 114 -7.55 -1.52 -24.02
N SER A 115 -7.34 -2.73 -23.47
CA SER A 115 -8.24 -3.33 -22.47
C SER A 115 -8.00 -2.75 -21.09
N ILE A 116 -8.09 -1.43 -20.95
CA ILE A 116 -7.78 -0.69 -19.72
C ILE A 116 -8.85 0.38 -19.48
N ILE A 117 -9.38 0.43 -18.26
CA ILE A 117 -10.14 1.58 -17.76
C ILE A 117 -9.18 2.43 -16.93
N TYR A 118 -8.73 3.55 -17.49
CA TYR A 118 -7.96 4.53 -16.74
C TYR A 118 -8.89 5.38 -15.87
N LEU A 119 -8.45 5.63 -14.65
CA LEU A 119 -9.26 6.21 -13.59
C LEU A 119 -8.53 7.37 -12.96
N ALA A 120 -9.27 8.40 -12.58
CA ALA A 120 -8.77 9.47 -11.74
C ALA A 120 -9.90 10.06 -10.90
N THR A 121 -9.57 10.59 -9.72
CA THR A 121 -10.57 11.12 -8.80
C THR A 121 -10.12 12.45 -8.24
N TYR A 122 -10.79 13.53 -8.64
CA TYR A 122 -10.53 14.87 -8.13
C TYR A 122 -11.45 15.16 -6.94
N ILE A 123 -10.88 15.56 -5.80
CA ILE A 123 -11.66 15.96 -4.61
C ILE A 123 -11.31 17.38 -4.16
N THR A 124 -12.32 18.12 -3.69
CA THR A 124 -12.16 19.40 -2.99
C THR A 124 -12.42 19.27 -1.49
N ALA A 125 -13.04 18.17 -1.07
CA ALA A 125 -13.19 17.77 0.33
C ALA A 125 -13.13 16.25 0.44
N GLN A 126 -12.63 15.75 1.56
CA GLN A 126 -12.66 14.33 1.89
C GLN A 126 -14.12 13.82 1.89
N PRO A 127 -14.41 12.64 1.32
CA PRO A 127 -15.72 12.00 1.48
C PRO A 127 -16.12 11.88 2.96
N SER A 128 -17.42 12.01 3.25
CA SER A 128 -17.95 12.04 4.63
C SER A 128 -17.63 10.79 5.46
N ILE A 129 -17.40 9.65 4.80
CA ILE A 129 -17.00 8.39 5.44
C ILE A 129 -15.56 8.44 6.00
N GLY A 130 -14.77 9.47 5.67
CA GLY A 130 -13.41 9.64 6.19
C GLY A 130 -12.35 8.80 5.48
N GLU A 131 -12.66 8.22 4.31
CA GLU A 131 -11.75 7.47 3.44
C GLU A 131 -12.08 7.75 1.96
N LEU A 132 -11.10 7.58 1.06
CA LEU A 132 -11.28 7.69 -0.38
C LEU A 132 -10.78 6.41 -1.04
N ARG A 133 -11.69 5.63 -1.62
CA ARG A 133 -11.36 4.40 -2.34
C ARG A 133 -12.15 4.26 -3.63
N PHE A 134 -11.55 3.57 -4.60
CA PHE A 134 -12.27 2.90 -5.67
C PHE A 134 -12.42 1.42 -5.31
N ILE A 135 -13.57 0.83 -5.61
CA ILE A 135 -13.83 -0.60 -5.40
C ILE A 135 -14.49 -1.18 -6.65
N ALA A 136 -13.79 -2.12 -7.29
CA ALA A 136 -14.35 -3.00 -8.30
C ALA A 136 -14.94 -4.23 -7.62
N ARG A 137 -16.24 -4.43 -7.78
CA ARG A 137 -16.98 -5.58 -7.24
C ARG A 137 -17.19 -6.57 -8.36
N LEU A 138 -16.39 -7.62 -8.36
CA LEU A 138 -16.31 -8.56 -9.47
C LEU A 138 -16.87 -9.93 -9.09
N LEU A 139 -17.25 -10.71 -10.10
CA LEU A 139 -17.87 -12.02 -9.92
C LEU A 139 -16.85 -13.05 -9.39
N PRO A 140 -17.08 -13.64 -8.20
CA PRO A 140 -16.11 -14.51 -7.54
C PRO A 140 -16.00 -15.89 -8.19
N ASP A 141 -17.02 -16.34 -8.93
CA ASP A 141 -16.94 -17.58 -9.72
C ASP A 141 -16.06 -17.44 -10.97
N LYS A 142 -15.84 -16.20 -11.44
CA LYS A 142 -14.94 -15.89 -12.56
C LYS A 142 -13.54 -15.52 -12.08
N LEU A 143 -13.45 -14.78 -10.98
CA LEU A 143 -12.21 -14.20 -10.46
C LEU A 143 -12.02 -14.55 -8.97
N PRO A 144 -11.91 -15.85 -8.59
CA PRO A 144 -11.79 -16.25 -7.19
C PRO A 144 -10.42 -15.94 -6.58
N GLY A 145 -9.35 -15.91 -7.38
CA GLY A 145 -7.97 -15.79 -6.90
C GLY A 145 -7.55 -14.34 -6.68
N GLU A 146 -6.65 -14.14 -5.71
CA GLU A 146 -6.10 -12.83 -5.33
C GLU A 146 -4.55 -12.84 -5.48
N TYR A 147 -3.98 -11.77 -6.02
CA TYR A 147 -2.54 -11.62 -6.27
C TYR A 147 -2.02 -10.29 -5.69
N PRO A 148 -0.81 -10.26 -5.09
CA PRO A 148 0.20 -11.32 -5.06
C PRO A 148 0.13 -12.27 -3.85
N TYR A 149 -0.70 -11.97 -2.86
CA TYR A 149 -0.63 -12.66 -1.56
C TYR A 149 -1.58 -13.85 -1.42
N GLY A 150 -2.32 -14.20 -2.47
CA GLY A 150 -3.21 -15.35 -2.48
C GLY A 150 -4.33 -15.22 -1.45
N GLU A 151 -4.66 -16.35 -0.83
CA GLU A 151 -5.87 -16.53 -0.04
C GLU A 151 -5.91 -15.79 1.31
N VAL A 152 -4.86 -15.04 1.70
CA VAL A 152 -4.76 -14.42 3.03
C VAL A 152 -5.82 -13.34 3.27
N SER A 153 -6.30 -12.72 2.18
CA SER A 153 -7.42 -11.77 2.17
C SER A 153 -8.74 -12.37 1.71
N ASN A 154 -8.78 -13.67 1.38
CA ASN A 154 -10.02 -14.34 1.07
C ASN A 154 -10.78 -14.65 2.36
N THR A 155 -11.90 -13.97 2.55
CA THR A 155 -12.79 -14.10 3.72
C THR A 155 -14.10 -14.84 3.36
N ASN A 156 -14.21 -15.37 2.15
CA ASN A 156 -15.33 -16.20 1.75
C ASN A 156 -15.42 -17.46 2.61
N GLY A 157 -16.64 -17.88 2.95
CA GLY A 157 -16.87 -19.06 3.77
C GLY A 157 -16.37 -18.93 5.21
N ALA A 158 -16.26 -17.70 5.73
CA ALA A 158 -15.88 -17.46 7.11
C ALA A 158 -16.80 -18.22 8.08
N SER A 159 -16.21 -19.00 8.98
CA SER A 159 -16.91 -19.76 10.01
C SER A 159 -17.17 -18.93 11.27
N SER A 160 -16.36 -17.90 11.50
CA SER A 160 -16.51 -16.99 12.65
C SER A 160 -15.76 -15.67 12.42
N THR A 161 -16.12 -14.68 13.23
CA THR A 161 -15.42 -13.39 13.31
C THR A 161 -14.41 -13.42 14.46
N VAL A 162 -13.19 -12.96 14.19
CA VAL A 162 -12.12 -12.82 15.19
C VAL A 162 -12.15 -11.43 15.82
N GLU A 163 -12.28 -10.40 14.99
CA GLU A 163 -12.17 -9.01 15.43
C GLU A 163 -13.02 -8.08 14.56
N GLY A 164 -13.84 -7.26 15.21
CA GLY A 164 -14.70 -6.28 14.55
C GLY A 164 -15.62 -6.92 13.51
N SER A 165 -15.50 -6.47 12.27
CA SER A 165 -16.19 -7.03 11.09
C SER A 165 -15.24 -7.14 9.90
N ASP A 166 -13.93 -7.25 10.18
CA ASP A 166 -12.89 -7.24 9.15
C ASP A 166 -11.78 -8.29 9.35
N VAL A 167 -11.82 -9.07 10.44
CA VAL A 167 -10.94 -10.24 10.64
C VAL A 167 -11.79 -11.46 10.94
N PHE A 168 -11.57 -12.54 10.19
CA PHE A 168 -12.41 -13.74 10.17
C PHE A 168 -11.58 -15.01 10.29
N VAL A 169 -12.24 -16.13 10.60
CA VAL A 169 -11.67 -17.48 10.46
C VAL A 169 -12.26 -18.15 9.24
N VAL A 170 -11.40 -18.64 8.33
CA VAL A 170 -11.76 -19.47 7.18
C VAL A 170 -10.91 -20.73 7.24
N ASN A 171 -11.53 -21.91 7.26
CA ASN A 171 -10.85 -23.20 7.32
C ASN A 171 -9.79 -23.27 8.44
N GLY A 172 -10.11 -22.75 9.62
CA GLY A 172 -9.22 -22.74 10.79
C GLY A 172 -8.07 -21.72 10.74
N GLN A 173 -7.99 -20.89 9.70
CA GLN A 173 -6.97 -19.84 9.54
C GLN A 173 -7.61 -18.46 9.62
N THR A 174 -6.89 -17.51 10.20
CA THR A 174 -7.34 -16.11 10.25
C THR A 174 -7.12 -15.42 8.91
N ARG A 175 -8.09 -14.61 8.49
CA ARG A 175 -8.15 -13.91 7.20
C ARG A 175 -8.67 -12.51 7.37
N SER A 176 -8.21 -11.59 6.53
CA SER A 176 -8.67 -10.21 6.54
C SER A 176 -8.34 -9.55 5.22
N LYS A 177 -9.25 -8.71 4.72
CA LYS A 177 -8.97 -7.82 3.58
C LYS A 177 -7.66 -7.03 3.74
N PHE A 178 -7.28 -6.69 4.98
CA PHE A 178 -6.04 -5.99 5.28
C PHE A 178 -4.76 -6.80 5.00
N TYR A 179 -4.87 -8.13 4.92
CA TYR A 179 -3.72 -9.01 4.64
C TYR A 179 -3.34 -9.04 3.16
N SER A 180 -4.13 -8.42 2.28
CA SER A 180 -3.74 -8.13 0.89
C SER A 180 -2.75 -6.96 0.77
N SER A 181 -2.67 -6.10 1.79
CA SER A 181 -1.98 -4.82 1.70
C SER A 181 -0.49 -4.92 1.38
N THR A 182 0.03 -3.92 0.68
CA THR A 182 1.48 -3.74 0.50
C THR A 182 1.93 -2.31 0.75
N ARG A 183 3.24 -2.13 1.00
CA ARG A 183 3.79 -0.77 1.11
C ARG A 183 3.62 -0.06 -0.22
N PHE A 184 3.15 1.16 -0.16
CA PHE A 184 2.94 2.06 -1.29
C PHE A 184 4.18 2.23 -2.19
N ILE A 185 5.39 2.24 -1.62
CA ILE A 185 6.66 2.27 -2.38
C ILE A 185 7.00 0.96 -3.12
N ASP A 186 6.39 -0.16 -2.72
CA ASP A 186 6.59 -1.47 -3.33
C ASP A 186 5.37 -1.94 -4.14
N GLU A 187 4.32 -1.11 -4.26
CA GLU A 187 3.20 -1.40 -5.15
C GLU A 187 3.69 -1.47 -6.60
N ASP A 188 3.27 -2.54 -7.27
CA ASP A 188 3.41 -2.70 -8.72
C ASP A 188 2.03 -2.95 -9.32
N SER A 189 1.52 -4.17 -9.19
CA SER A 189 0.11 -4.46 -9.45
C SER A 189 -0.45 -5.43 -8.44
N HIS A 190 -1.71 -5.22 -8.10
CA HIS A 190 -2.53 -6.17 -7.35
C HIS A 190 -3.74 -6.53 -8.18
N CYS A 191 -4.07 -7.81 -8.19
CA CYS A 191 -5.00 -8.37 -9.15
C CYS A 191 -5.95 -9.35 -8.51
N VAL A 192 -7.06 -9.56 -9.20
CA VAL A 192 -7.90 -10.75 -9.04
C VAL A 192 -7.88 -11.53 -10.35
N TYR A 193 -8.00 -12.85 -10.28
CA TYR A 193 -7.83 -13.70 -11.45
C TYR A 193 -8.62 -15.01 -11.37
N GLY A 194 -8.83 -15.62 -12.53
CA GLY A 194 -9.49 -16.92 -12.66
C GLY A 194 -10.07 -17.20 -14.04
N GLY A 195 -11.04 -18.10 -14.09
CA GLY A 195 -11.68 -18.56 -15.33
C GLY A 195 -10.92 -19.70 -16.02
N SER A 196 -11.65 -20.53 -16.77
CA SER A 196 -11.05 -21.59 -17.60
C SER A 196 -10.23 -21.02 -18.76
N ASP A 197 -10.69 -19.91 -19.31
CA ASP A 197 -9.91 -19.02 -20.15
C ASP A 197 -9.36 -17.91 -19.25
N LEU A 198 -8.15 -18.14 -18.73
CA LEU A 198 -7.54 -17.32 -17.69
C LEU A 198 -7.66 -15.83 -18.01
N MET A 199 -7.99 -15.07 -16.98
CA MET A 199 -8.05 -13.62 -17.03
C MET A 199 -7.60 -13.02 -15.70
N HIS A 200 -7.02 -11.82 -15.79
CA HIS A 200 -6.64 -11.01 -14.64
C HIS A 200 -7.27 -9.64 -14.78
N VAL A 201 -7.77 -9.11 -13.67
CA VAL A 201 -8.15 -7.71 -13.50
C VAL A 201 -7.21 -7.12 -12.47
N CYS A 202 -6.42 -6.14 -12.86
CA CYS A 202 -5.36 -5.58 -12.03
C CYS A 202 -5.54 -4.08 -11.85
N ILE A 203 -5.29 -3.60 -10.63
CA ILE A 203 -5.12 -2.18 -10.35
C ILE A 203 -3.62 -1.85 -10.37
N MET A 204 -3.29 -0.71 -10.97
CA MET A 204 -1.95 -0.16 -11.02
C MET A 204 -1.98 1.35 -10.74
N THR A 205 -1.09 1.80 -9.87
CA THR A 205 -1.04 3.14 -9.28
C THR A 205 0.32 3.77 -9.57
N PRO A 206 0.57 4.26 -10.81
CA PRO A 206 1.87 4.80 -11.21
C PRO A 206 2.28 6.05 -10.43
N GLN A 207 1.32 6.73 -9.78
CA GLN A 207 1.57 7.87 -8.92
C GLN A 207 0.57 7.90 -7.75
N GLN A 208 1.10 8.10 -6.55
CA GLN A 208 0.34 8.18 -5.30
C GLN A 208 0.52 9.56 -4.64
N GLU A 209 0.70 10.60 -5.46
CA GLU A 209 1.10 11.92 -5.01
C GLU A 209 0.08 12.59 -4.09
N SER A 210 -1.21 12.26 -4.24
CA SER A 210 -2.30 12.80 -3.42
C SER A 210 -2.75 11.85 -2.30
N SER A 211 -2.13 10.68 -2.17
CA SER A 211 -2.35 9.80 -1.02
C SER A 211 -1.73 10.38 0.26
N SER A 212 -1.93 9.69 1.40
CA SER A 212 -1.45 10.12 2.72
C SER A 212 -0.79 8.97 3.49
N GLY A 213 0.28 9.26 4.22
CA GLY A 213 1.01 8.33 5.08
C GLY A 213 2.43 8.02 4.61
N GLY A 214 2.89 8.61 3.50
CA GLY A 214 4.22 8.44 2.96
C GLY A 214 4.47 7.09 2.28
N PRO A 215 5.74 6.79 1.91
CA PRO A 215 6.10 5.64 1.08
C PRO A 215 5.79 4.28 1.69
N PHE A 216 5.70 4.21 3.02
CA PHE A 216 5.57 2.95 3.75
C PHE A 216 4.14 2.69 4.24
N PHE A 217 3.21 3.60 3.91
CA PHE A 217 1.79 3.37 4.11
C PHE A 217 1.34 2.13 3.32
N ARG A 218 0.31 1.46 3.81
CA ARG A 218 -0.24 0.24 3.20
C ARG A 218 -1.73 0.19 3.45
N ASP A 219 -2.50 -0.30 2.49
CA ASP A 219 -3.95 -0.36 2.61
C ASP A 219 -4.53 -1.57 1.87
N ILE A 220 -5.83 -1.76 1.94
CA ILE A 220 -6.53 -2.91 1.36
C ILE A 220 -6.44 -2.88 -0.17
N ASP A 221 -5.97 -3.99 -0.75
CA ASP A 221 -5.78 -4.15 -2.18
C ASP A 221 -6.85 -5.06 -2.81
N SER A 222 -7.18 -6.16 -2.13
CA SER A 222 -8.19 -7.13 -2.56
C SER A 222 -8.88 -7.84 -1.40
N ASN A 223 -10.08 -8.36 -1.66
CA ASN A 223 -10.81 -9.25 -0.76
C ASN A 223 -11.88 -10.03 -1.52
N ASN A 224 -11.71 -11.35 -1.64
CA ASN A 224 -12.82 -12.25 -1.95
C ASN A 224 -13.73 -12.38 -0.72
N ALA A 225 -14.85 -11.67 -0.75
CA ALA A 225 -15.82 -11.58 0.35
C ALA A 225 -16.99 -12.57 0.21
N GLY A 226 -16.91 -13.52 -0.73
CA GLY A 226 -17.94 -14.51 -1.03
C GLY A 226 -19.04 -13.99 -1.95
N ALA A 227 -19.68 -12.86 -1.60
CA ALA A 227 -20.67 -12.25 -2.50
C ALA A 227 -20.02 -11.63 -3.75
N SER A 228 -18.82 -11.07 -3.59
CA SER A 228 -18.01 -10.51 -4.67
C SER A 228 -16.53 -10.67 -4.37
N THR A 229 -15.71 -10.78 -5.42
CA THR A 229 -14.28 -10.52 -5.30
C THR A 229 -14.05 -9.02 -5.49
N ASN A 230 -13.63 -8.36 -4.42
CA ASN A 230 -13.43 -6.93 -4.40
C ASN A 230 -11.97 -6.60 -4.70
N LEU A 231 -11.74 -5.70 -5.65
CA LEU A 231 -10.43 -5.17 -6.01
C LEU A 231 -10.44 -3.65 -5.76
N TYR A 232 -9.42 -3.13 -5.08
CA TYR A 232 -9.46 -1.78 -4.52
C TYR A 232 -8.35 -0.88 -5.07
N ASN A 233 -8.58 0.42 -4.99
CA ASN A 233 -7.51 1.40 -4.85
C ASN A 233 -7.89 2.31 -3.68
N TYR A 234 -7.24 2.14 -2.54
CA TYR A 234 -7.39 3.03 -1.39
C TYR A 234 -6.47 4.23 -1.54
N MET A 235 -7.01 5.30 -2.11
CA MET A 235 -6.28 6.55 -2.31
C MET A 235 -5.91 7.20 -0.98
N ASN A 236 -6.78 7.12 0.03
CA ASN A 236 -6.45 7.41 1.43
C ASN A 236 -7.46 6.75 2.39
N SER A 237 -7.06 6.57 3.65
CA SER A 237 -7.93 6.05 4.71
C SER A 237 -7.45 6.45 6.11
N GLY A 238 -8.26 6.12 7.12
CA GLY A 238 -7.89 6.16 8.54
C GLY A 238 -7.14 4.92 9.04
N HIS A 239 -6.67 4.04 8.14
CA HIS A 239 -5.95 2.81 8.50
C HIS A 239 -4.49 3.12 8.84
N VAL A 240 -4.17 3.23 10.13
CA VAL A 240 -2.84 3.63 10.62
C VAL A 240 -2.33 4.93 9.97
N GLN A 241 -3.23 5.89 9.79
CA GLN A 241 -2.93 7.16 9.15
C GLN A 241 -1.99 8.03 10.00
N THR A 242 -0.97 8.61 9.37
CA THR A 242 0.04 9.45 10.03
C THR A 242 0.12 10.87 9.45
N GLU A 243 -0.59 11.13 8.35
CA GLU A 243 -0.65 12.44 7.70
C GLU A 243 -2.10 12.90 7.48
N ALA A 244 -2.29 14.20 7.28
CA ALA A 244 -3.55 14.74 6.82
C ALA A 244 -3.87 14.30 5.38
N TYR A 245 -5.15 14.25 5.03
CA TYR A 245 -5.60 13.97 3.66
C TYR A 245 -5.28 15.11 2.71
N ARG A 246 -4.82 14.77 1.50
CA ARG A 246 -4.53 15.74 0.44
C ARG A 246 -5.72 15.84 -0.52
N MET A 247 -6.04 17.07 -0.91
CA MET A 247 -7.07 17.36 -1.90
C MET A 247 -6.47 17.37 -3.30
N GLY A 248 -7.32 17.57 -4.31
CA GLY A 248 -6.92 17.60 -5.71
C GLY A 248 -7.09 16.25 -6.40
N LEU A 249 -6.31 16.02 -7.45
CA LEU A 249 -6.42 14.82 -8.29
C LEU A 249 -5.65 13.65 -7.69
N HIS A 250 -6.37 12.58 -7.36
CA HIS A 250 -5.82 11.27 -7.03
C HIS A 250 -5.74 10.40 -8.30
N GLY A 251 -4.58 9.80 -8.53
CA GLY A 251 -4.24 9.10 -9.77
C GLY A 251 -3.43 9.96 -10.76
N PRO A 252 -3.37 9.58 -12.05
CA PRO A 252 -4.14 8.50 -12.67
C PRO A 252 -3.79 7.11 -12.12
N TYR A 253 -4.76 6.21 -12.08
CA TYR A 253 -4.57 4.78 -11.82
C TYR A 253 -5.30 3.98 -12.91
N ALA A 254 -4.93 2.74 -13.13
CA ALA A 254 -5.47 1.91 -14.20
C ALA A 254 -6.13 0.65 -13.64
N MET A 255 -7.28 0.29 -14.19
CA MET A 255 -7.88 -1.04 -14.05
C MET A 255 -7.71 -1.78 -15.38
N GLN A 256 -6.70 -2.66 -15.46
CA GLN A 256 -6.32 -3.37 -16.68
C GLN A 256 -6.86 -4.79 -16.69
N PHE A 257 -7.35 -5.21 -17.85
CA PHE A 257 -7.86 -6.54 -18.14
C PHE A 257 -6.89 -7.27 -19.07
N SER A 258 -6.43 -8.44 -18.65
CA SER A 258 -5.46 -9.22 -19.42
C SER A 258 -5.81 -10.70 -19.43
N ARG A 259 -5.47 -11.40 -20.52
CA ARG A 259 -5.66 -12.84 -20.67
C ARG A 259 -4.58 -13.63 -19.91
N SER A 260 -3.32 -13.29 -20.16
CA SER A 260 -2.18 -13.98 -19.57
C SER A 260 -1.10 -12.97 -19.22
N GLY A 261 -0.40 -13.23 -18.12
CA GLY A 261 0.60 -12.31 -17.58
C GLY A 261 -0.04 -11.26 -16.67
N ILE A 262 0.76 -10.80 -15.72
CA ILE A 262 0.37 -9.77 -14.77
C ILE A 262 0.99 -8.46 -15.27
N PRO A 263 0.18 -7.43 -15.59
CA PRO A 263 0.70 -6.13 -15.98
C PRO A 263 1.46 -5.50 -14.82
N SER A 264 2.40 -4.61 -15.14
CA SER A 264 3.22 -3.89 -14.16
C SER A 264 3.11 -2.38 -14.37
N VAL A 265 3.26 -1.60 -13.30
CA VAL A 265 3.30 -0.12 -13.35
C VAL A 265 4.37 0.36 -14.32
N LYS A 266 5.51 -0.35 -14.39
CA LYS A 266 6.61 -0.02 -15.31
C LYS A 266 6.18 -0.04 -16.79
N SER A 267 5.19 -0.85 -17.15
CA SER A 267 4.67 -0.96 -18.52
C SER A 267 3.49 -0.02 -18.81
N LEU A 268 3.00 0.71 -17.81
CA LEU A 268 1.82 1.57 -17.94
C LEU A 268 2.23 2.99 -18.39
N ASP A 269 1.80 3.38 -19.59
CA ASP A 269 1.96 4.76 -20.08
C ASP A 269 0.74 5.62 -19.72
N VAL A 270 0.97 6.61 -18.85
CA VAL A 270 -0.03 7.64 -18.48
C VAL A 270 0.41 9.05 -18.92
N SER A 271 1.42 9.17 -19.78
CA SER A 271 1.95 10.48 -20.22
C SER A 271 0.93 11.30 -21.03
N TRP A 272 0.05 10.61 -21.76
CA TRP A 272 -1.02 11.19 -22.58
C TRP A 272 -2.19 11.74 -21.78
N PHE A 273 -2.26 11.55 -20.45
CA PHE A 273 -3.43 11.95 -19.64
C PHE A 273 -3.72 13.46 -19.67
N GLY A 274 -2.74 14.28 -20.10
CA GLY A 274 -2.94 15.70 -20.36
C GLY A 274 -3.85 16.02 -21.55
N GLU A 275 -4.02 15.08 -22.49
CA GLU A 275 -4.85 15.25 -23.69
C GLU A 275 -6.35 15.13 -23.40
N VAL A 276 -6.72 14.51 -22.28
CA VAL A 276 -8.13 14.22 -21.94
C VAL A 276 -8.75 15.21 -20.95
N SER A 277 -8.06 16.30 -20.61
CA SER A 277 -8.58 17.41 -19.79
C SER A 277 -9.26 16.95 -18.49
N VAL A 278 -8.45 16.48 -17.54
CA VAL A 278 -8.88 16.05 -16.20
C VAL A 278 -8.57 17.14 -15.19
N THR A 279 -9.53 17.51 -14.35
CA THR A 279 -9.37 18.58 -13.36
C THR A 279 -8.27 18.24 -12.35
N GLY A 280 -7.39 19.21 -12.08
CA GLY A 280 -6.28 19.03 -11.15
C GLY A 280 -5.07 18.26 -11.71
N TYR A 281 -5.13 17.81 -12.97
CA TYR A 281 -3.97 17.21 -13.63
C TYR A 281 -2.88 18.25 -13.86
N VAL A 282 -1.65 17.92 -13.48
CA VAL A 282 -0.46 18.76 -13.73
C VAL A 282 0.44 18.01 -14.71
N PRO A 283 0.64 18.52 -15.93
CA PRO A 283 1.47 17.84 -16.93
C PRO A 283 2.96 17.86 -16.57
N ALA A 284 3.74 16.98 -17.18
CA ALA A 284 5.19 16.89 -16.98
C ALA A 284 5.92 18.22 -17.21
N SER A 285 5.51 19.02 -18.20
CA SER A 285 6.07 20.34 -18.48
C SER A 285 5.88 21.35 -17.35
N ASN A 286 4.93 21.10 -16.44
CA ASN A 286 4.63 21.94 -15.28
C ASN A 286 5.20 21.38 -13.97
N ARG A 287 6.09 20.38 -14.05
CA ARG A 287 6.70 19.69 -12.91
C ARG A 287 8.22 19.90 -12.91
N GLY A 288 8.83 19.72 -11.76
CA GLY A 288 10.29 19.70 -11.60
C GLY A 288 10.77 18.40 -10.97
N THR A 289 12.07 18.28 -10.73
CA THR A 289 12.68 17.12 -10.05
C THR A 289 13.70 17.57 -9.01
N VAL A 290 13.98 16.70 -8.05
CA VAL A 290 15.08 16.81 -7.09
C VAL A 290 16.08 15.71 -7.39
N GLN A 291 17.35 16.05 -7.52
CA GLN A 291 18.45 15.09 -7.66
C GLN A 291 19.47 15.34 -6.57
N GLY A 292 20.13 14.30 -6.08
CA GLY A 292 21.17 14.46 -5.08
C GLY A 292 21.80 13.15 -4.67
N THR A 293 22.59 13.22 -3.60
CA THR A 293 23.21 12.07 -2.94
C THR A 293 22.82 12.06 -1.48
N ALA A 294 22.33 10.92 -1.02
CA ALA A 294 22.07 10.61 0.37
C ALA A 294 23.33 9.99 1.01
N SER A 295 23.68 10.40 2.22
CA SER A 295 24.78 9.81 2.98
C SER A 295 24.36 9.48 4.42
N GLY A 296 25.16 8.67 5.12
CA GLY A 296 24.88 8.29 6.51
C GLY A 296 23.82 7.20 6.70
N VAL A 297 23.33 6.59 5.61
CA VAL A 297 22.56 5.33 5.67
C VAL A 297 23.51 4.21 6.09
N GLN A 298 23.12 3.42 7.09
CA GLN A 298 23.91 2.27 7.54
C GLN A 298 24.12 1.26 6.39
N SER A 299 25.35 0.74 6.25
CA SER A 299 25.68 -0.25 5.22
C SER A 299 24.74 -1.46 5.30
N GLY A 300 24.30 -1.94 4.15
CA GLY A 300 23.37 -3.07 4.03
C GLY A 300 21.89 -2.66 4.09
N LEU A 301 21.55 -1.43 4.49
CA LEU A 301 20.17 -0.93 4.51
C LEU A 301 19.85 -0.08 3.25
N GLN A 302 18.59 -0.13 2.82
CA GLN A 302 18.11 0.63 1.67
C GLN A 302 17.87 2.09 2.05
N GLY A 303 18.53 3.05 1.40
CA GLY A 303 18.16 4.45 1.54
C GLY A 303 16.84 4.77 0.84
N VAL A 304 15.96 5.54 1.48
CA VAL A 304 14.73 6.07 0.86
C VAL A 304 14.65 7.56 1.13
N VAL A 305 14.43 8.35 0.07
CA VAL A 305 14.16 9.78 0.17
C VAL A 305 12.68 10.02 -0.08
N HIS A 306 12.05 10.79 0.79
CA HIS A 306 10.63 11.14 0.73
C HIS A 306 10.49 12.66 0.74
N TRP A 307 9.61 13.18 -0.12
CA TRP A 307 9.27 14.59 -0.18
C TRP A 307 7.77 14.75 0.05
N TYR A 308 7.36 15.62 0.96
CA TYR A 308 5.94 15.88 1.18
C TYR A 308 5.65 17.31 1.60
N ASN A 309 4.44 17.77 1.28
CA ASN A 309 3.79 18.94 1.83
C ASN A 309 2.28 18.69 1.92
N ASN A 310 1.48 19.74 2.13
CA ASN A 310 0.02 19.64 2.22
C ASN A 310 -0.67 19.29 0.87
N ALA A 311 0.01 19.47 -0.26
CA ALA A 311 -0.55 19.28 -1.60
C ALA A 311 -0.14 17.94 -2.22
N ALA A 312 1.07 17.45 -1.95
CA ALA A 312 1.57 16.21 -2.53
C ALA A 312 2.64 15.49 -1.69
N GLN A 313 2.85 14.20 -1.97
CA GLN A 313 3.94 13.34 -1.49
C GLN A 313 4.66 12.62 -2.64
N TYR A 314 5.94 12.32 -2.50
CA TYR A 314 6.76 11.62 -3.51
C TYR A 314 7.92 10.87 -2.84
N TRP A 315 8.45 9.82 -3.46
CA TRP A 315 9.61 9.10 -2.91
C TRP A 315 10.51 8.51 -3.99
N ALA A 316 11.74 8.18 -3.58
CA ALA A 316 12.69 7.42 -4.39
C ALA A 316 13.58 6.55 -3.49
N LYS A 317 13.87 5.33 -3.93
CA LYS A 317 14.96 4.51 -3.38
C LYS A 317 16.30 5.10 -3.85
N THR A 318 17.30 5.14 -2.97
CA THR A 318 18.66 5.53 -3.34
C THR A 318 19.37 4.37 -4.04
N SER A 319 20.29 4.67 -4.95
CA SER A 319 21.29 3.69 -5.41
C SER A 319 22.26 3.33 -4.28
N SER A 320 23.11 2.32 -4.52
CA SER A 320 24.10 1.83 -3.54
C SER A 320 25.13 2.89 -3.12
N ASN A 321 25.40 3.89 -3.97
CA ASN A 321 26.24 5.04 -3.67
C ASN A 321 25.47 6.25 -3.10
N GLY A 322 24.20 6.07 -2.75
CA GLY A 322 23.34 7.11 -2.19
C GLY A 322 22.69 8.04 -3.21
N GLY A 323 23.00 7.93 -4.50
CA GLY A 323 22.37 8.74 -5.54
C GLY A 323 20.84 8.56 -5.60
N PHE A 324 20.11 9.63 -5.86
CA PHE A 324 18.66 9.57 -6.08
C PHE A 324 18.19 10.64 -7.06
N THR A 325 17.05 10.35 -7.69
CA THR A 325 16.26 11.31 -8.48
C THR A 325 14.79 11.12 -8.10
N SER A 326 14.11 12.20 -7.74
CA SER A 326 12.69 12.18 -7.45
C SER A 326 11.87 11.85 -8.70
N PRO A 327 10.61 11.41 -8.55
CA PRO A 327 9.60 11.51 -9.60
C PRO A 327 9.43 12.97 -10.07
N LEU A 328 8.63 13.18 -11.12
CA LEU A 328 8.20 14.52 -11.53
C LEU A 328 7.25 15.12 -10.47
N MET A 329 7.73 16.14 -9.76
CA MET A 329 7.06 16.76 -8.63
C MET A 329 6.32 18.03 -9.06
N LYS A 330 5.11 18.23 -8.52
CA LYS A 330 4.41 19.52 -8.54
C LYS A 330 5.33 20.61 -7.94
N PRO A 331 5.38 21.84 -8.50
CA PRO A 331 6.13 22.94 -7.92
C PRO A 331 5.68 23.25 -6.49
N GLY A 332 6.62 23.64 -5.63
CA GLY A 332 6.36 23.95 -4.22
C GLY A 332 7.53 23.64 -3.31
N THR A 333 7.41 24.05 -2.04
CA THR A 333 8.36 23.69 -0.98
C THR A 333 7.91 22.40 -0.31
N TYR A 334 8.85 21.48 -0.13
CA TYR A 334 8.63 20.16 0.45
C TYR A 334 9.52 19.96 1.67
N THR A 335 8.98 19.29 2.69
CA THR A 335 9.81 18.59 3.67
C THR A 335 10.46 17.40 2.96
N MET A 336 11.78 17.28 3.10
CA MET A 336 12.57 16.19 2.53
C MET A 336 13.10 15.31 3.67
N VAL A 337 12.84 14.01 3.62
CA VAL A 337 13.18 13.06 4.68
C VAL A 337 14.06 11.96 4.12
N LEU A 338 15.12 11.60 4.84
CA LEU A 338 15.94 10.43 4.54
C LEU A 338 15.61 9.33 5.56
N TYR A 339 15.35 8.14 5.05
CA TYR A 339 15.21 6.92 5.84
C TYR A 339 16.34 5.94 5.51
N GLN A 340 16.78 5.19 6.52
CA GLN A 340 17.40 3.89 6.30
C GLN A 340 16.31 2.83 6.49
N THR A 341 16.00 2.11 5.42
CA THR A 341 14.79 1.30 5.28
C THR A 341 13.54 2.15 5.56
N GLU A 342 12.99 2.12 6.77
CA GLU A 342 11.84 2.95 7.22
C GLU A 342 12.15 3.82 8.45
N PHE A 343 13.37 3.76 8.96
CA PHE A 343 13.79 4.56 10.10
C PHE A 343 14.26 5.93 9.65
N LYS A 344 13.59 6.98 10.15
CA LYS A 344 13.92 8.36 9.81
C LYS A 344 15.26 8.76 10.41
N ILE A 345 16.22 9.11 9.57
CA ILE A 345 17.58 9.51 9.98
C ILE A 345 17.95 10.94 9.63
N ALA A 346 17.18 11.63 8.78
CA ALA A 346 17.34 13.06 8.54
C ALA A 346 16.06 13.74 8.08
N THR A 347 15.98 15.05 8.24
CA THR A 347 14.90 15.89 7.69
C THR A 347 15.50 17.22 7.24
N GLY A 348 15.03 17.73 6.11
CA GLY A 348 15.39 19.02 5.53
C GLY A 348 14.23 19.60 4.72
N THR A 349 14.52 20.60 3.91
CA THR A 349 13.54 21.25 3.03
C THR A 349 14.14 21.43 1.63
N VAL A 350 13.27 21.44 0.62
CA VAL A 350 13.66 21.70 -0.78
C VAL A 350 12.53 22.38 -1.52
N THR A 351 12.85 23.28 -2.46
CA THR A 351 11.88 23.96 -3.30
C THR A 351 12.00 23.46 -4.74
N VAL A 352 10.89 22.97 -5.30
CA VAL A 352 10.79 22.51 -6.68
C VAL A 352 10.13 23.59 -7.53
N SER A 353 10.72 23.86 -8.70
CA SER A 353 10.17 24.75 -9.72
C SER A 353 9.84 23.96 -10.99
N SER A 354 8.82 24.41 -11.72
CA SER A 354 8.45 23.83 -13.01
C SER A 354 9.62 23.84 -14.01
N GLY A 355 9.80 22.74 -14.74
CA GLY A 355 10.82 22.59 -15.79
C GLY A 355 12.26 22.56 -15.31
N LYS A 356 12.50 22.48 -13.98
CA LYS A 356 13.85 22.52 -13.39
C LYS A 356 14.14 21.26 -12.58
N THR A 357 15.40 20.85 -12.60
CA THR A 357 15.99 19.93 -11.63
C THR A 357 16.73 20.74 -10.58
N VAL A 358 16.40 20.54 -9.30
CA VAL A 358 17.16 21.11 -8.18
C VAL A 358 18.10 20.06 -7.62
N THR A 359 19.35 20.43 -7.40
CA THR A 359 20.34 19.56 -6.73
C THR A 359 20.26 19.78 -5.22
N GLN A 360 19.88 18.76 -4.45
CA GLN A 360 19.79 18.82 -3.00
C GLN A 360 20.28 17.51 -2.38
N ASN A 361 21.41 17.55 -1.67
CA ASN A 361 21.90 16.40 -0.90
C ASN A 361 21.23 16.33 0.48
N ILE A 362 21.26 15.15 1.11
CA ILE A 362 20.77 14.93 2.48
C ILE A 362 21.65 13.93 3.22
N ALA A 363 22.00 14.20 4.48
CA ALA A 363 22.87 13.35 5.27
C ALA A 363 22.18 12.89 6.56
N GLY A 364 22.24 11.59 6.84
CA GLY A 364 21.77 10.98 8.07
C GLY A 364 22.48 11.57 9.30
N THR A 365 21.71 11.90 10.32
CA THR A 365 22.21 12.45 11.59
C THR A 365 22.07 11.46 12.75
N PHE A 366 21.54 10.27 12.49
CA PHE A 366 21.42 9.24 13.51
C PHE A 366 22.80 8.72 13.91
N ASN A 367 23.25 9.13 15.10
CA ASN A 367 24.56 8.73 15.61
C ASN A 367 24.58 7.22 15.92
N THR A 368 25.35 6.47 15.15
CA THR A 368 25.67 5.05 15.38
C THR A 368 26.98 4.85 16.14
N SER A 369 27.81 5.89 16.28
CA SER A 369 29.07 5.86 17.03
C SER A 369 28.79 5.93 18.54
N ARG A 370 28.73 4.76 19.16
CA ARG A 370 28.57 4.55 20.62
C ARG A 370 29.25 3.26 21.04
N LYS A 371 29.68 3.20 22.31
CA LYS A 371 30.09 1.93 22.93
C LYS A 371 28.85 1.11 23.26
N THR A 372 28.47 0.23 22.36
CA THR A 372 27.30 -0.66 22.51
C THR A 372 27.62 -1.81 23.47
N LEU A 373 26.80 -1.97 24.52
CA LEU A 373 26.88 -3.14 25.41
C LEU A 373 26.23 -4.37 24.77
N PHE A 374 25.06 -4.17 24.16
CA PHE A 374 24.36 -5.11 23.29
C PHE A 374 23.40 -4.34 22.38
N GLN A 375 22.94 -4.98 21.32
CA GLN A 375 21.88 -4.48 20.45
C GLN A 375 20.95 -5.66 20.11
N ILE A 376 19.64 -5.43 20.07
CA ILE A 376 18.64 -6.42 19.63
C ILE A 376 17.88 -5.82 18.44
N GLY A 377 18.01 -6.43 17.27
CA GLY A 377 17.46 -5.92 16.00
C GLY A 377 18.35 -4.85 15.37
N GLU A 378 17.81 -4.18 14.35
CA GLU A 378 18.48 -3.14 13.58
C GLU A 378 17.66 -1.85 13.60
N TYR A 379 18.31 -0.69 13.43
CA TYR A 379 17.59 0.59 13.35
C TYR A 379 17.01 0.82 11.95
N ASP A 380 16.18 -0.10 11.47
CA ASP A 380 15.61 -0.10 10.11
C ASP A 380 14.13 0.36 10.06
N GLY A 381 13.50 0.55 11.23
CA GLY A 381 12.11 1.00 11.34
C GLY A 381 11.08 -0.08 11.06
N GLN A 382 11.47 -1.36 11.07
CA GLN A 382 10.61 -2.51 10.82
C GLN A 382 10.77 -3.57 11.92
N PRO A 383 9.71 -4.30 12.30
CA PRO A 383 9.85 -5.41 13.23
C PRO A 383 10.51 -6.66 12.59
N THR A 384 11.22 -6.54 11.47
CA THR A 384 11.74 -7.66 10.67
C THR A 384 12.63 -8.58 11.51
N GLU A 385 12.58 -9.89 11.24
CA GLU A 385 13.31 -10.97 11.94
C GLU A 385 12.92 -11.24 13.40
N PHE A 386 12.25 -10.31 14.08
CA PHE A 386 11.66 -10.58 15.39
C PHE A 386 10.61 -11.69 15.30
N ARG A 387 10.33 -12.36 16.43
CA ARG A 387 9.35 -13.44 16.49
C ARG A 387 8.00 -12.99 15.94
N ASN A 388 7.43 -13.78 15.03
CA ASN A 388 6.16 -13.57 14.33
C ASN A 388 6.14 -12.43 13.28
N ALA A 389 7.25 -11.73 13.07
CA ALA A 389 7.33 -10.66 12.07
C ALA A 389 7.20 -11.15 10.62
N ASP A 390 7.57 -12.42 10.37
CA ASP A 390 7.41 -13.12 9.10
C ASP A 390 5.94 -13.42 8.75
N LYS A 391 5.05 -13.40 9.75
CA LYS A 391 3.66 -13.87 9.63
C LYS A 391 2.63 -12.77 9.74
N PHE A 392 2.81 -11.80 10.64
CA PHE A 392 1.74 -10.86 11.02
C PHE A 392 1.20 -10.00 9.88
N LEU A 393 2.01 -9.76 8.84
CA LEU A 393 1.55 -9.06 7.63
C LEU A 393 0.42 -9.79 6.90
N ARG A 394 0.28 -11.10 7.14
CA ARG A 394 -0.56 -12.02 6.37
C ARG A 394 -1.48 -12.89 7.23
N MET A 395 -1.49 -12.71 8.55
CA MET A 395 -2.42 -13.39 9.46
C MET A 395 -2.54 -12.64 10.80
N HIS A 396 -3.63 -12.89 11.52
CA HIS A 396 -3.91 -12.27 12.81
C HIS A 396 -2.95 -12.78 13.91
N PRO A 397 -2.58 -11.96 14.91
CA PRO A 397 -1.77 -12.41 16.05
C PRO A 397 -2.33 -13.61 16.83
N SER A 398 -3.63 -13.88 16.76
CA SER A 398 -4.28 -15.05 17.38
C SER A 398 -4.24 -16.32 16.52
N ASP A 399 -3.72 -16.25 15.30
CA ASP A 399 -3.65 -17.41 14.40
C ASP A 399 -2.81 -18.52 15.03
N SER A 400 -3.27 -19.77 14.95
CA SER A 400 -2.58 -20.92 15.54
C SER A 400 -1.19 -21.19 14.93
N ARG A 401 -0.90 -20.61 13.75
CA ARG A 401 0.41 -20.68 13.09
C ARG A 401 1.42 -19.69 13.67
N MET A 402 1.00 -18.73 14.50
CA MET A 402 1.90 -17.85 15.25
C MET A 402 2.70 -18.68 16.26
N ALA A 403 3.98 -18.37 16.43
CA ALA A 403 4.73 -18.89 17.57
C ALA A 403 4.21 -18.23 18.86
N SER A 404 4.34 -18.92 20.00
CA SER A 404 3.92 -18.38 21.30
C SER A 404 4.45 -16.97 21.52
N TRP A 405 3.57 -16.04 21.92
CA TRP A 405 3.91 -14.63 22.12
C TRP A 405 4.70 -14.35 23.40
N GLY A 406 4.65 -15.23 24.39
CA GLY A 406 5.31 -15.07 25.68
C GLY A 406 4.36 -15.03 26.88
N PRO A 407 4.78 -14.47 28.03
CA PRO A 407 6.04 -13.73 28.26
C PRO A 407 7.32 -14.50 27.87
N LEU A 408 8.31 -13.81 27.30
CA LEU A 408 9.57 -14.41 26.83
C LEU A 408 10.78 -13.80 27.57
N THR A 409 11.81 -14.63 27.79
CA THR A 409 13.14 -14.19 28.23
C THR A 409 14.12 -14.31 27.07
N TYR A 410 14.76 -13.21 26.70
CA TYR A 410 15.83 -13.17 25.71
C TYR A 410 17.17 -13.05 26.42
N THR A 411 18.09 -13.95 26.12
CA THR A 411 19.44 -13.95 26.69
C THR A 411 20.44 -13.48 25.65
N VAL A 412 21.02 -12.30 25.85
CA VAL A 412 22.02 -11.72 24.95
C VAL A 412 23.22 -12.67 24.85
N GLY A 413 23.61 -12.99 23.61
CA GLY A 413 24.67 -13.95 23.31
C GLY A 413 24.23 -15.42 23.26
N SER A 414 22.93 -15.71 23.41
CA SER A 414 22.40 -17.09 23.30
C SER A 414 21.09 -17.18 22.52
N SER A 415 20.14 -16.27 22.78
CA SER A 415 18.87 -16.20 22.05
C SER A 415 19.08 -15.70 20.62
N GLN A 416 18.26 -16.20 19.69
CA GLN A 416 18.16 -15.67 18.33
C GLN A 416 17.16 -14.51 18.29
N LEU A 417 17.25 -13.63 17.28
CA LEU A 417 16.32 -12.49 17.17
C LEU A 417 14.84 -12.93 17.11
N SER A 418 14.56 -14.09 16.52
CA SER A 418 13.25 -14.74 16.49
C SER A 418 12.76 -15.29 17.84
N ASP A 419 13.54 -15.16 18.91
CA ASP A 419 13.12 -15.41 20.30
C ASP A 419 12.64 -14.13 21.00
N PHE A 420 12.84 -12.95 20.41
CA PHE A 420 12.34 -11.69 20.93
C PHE A 420 11.00 -11.33 20.24
N PRO A 421 9.91 -11.07 20.98
CA PRO A 421 8.60 -10.86 20.37
C PRO A 421 8.58 -9.56 19.57
N MET A 422 8.03 -9.54 18.35
CA MET A 422 7.92 -8.31 17.54
C MET A 422 7.07 -7.20 18.19
N ALA A 423 6.16 -7.58 19.08
CA ALA A 423 5.21 -6.69 19.75
C ALA A 423 5.03 -7.10 21.21
N LEU A 424 4.75 -6.11 22.06
CA LEU A 424 4.45 -6.31 23.47
C LEU A 424 3.04 -5.82 23.77
N PHE A 425 2.14 -6.73 24.13
CA PHE A 425 0.75 -6.47 24.46
C PHE A 425 0.57 -6.56 25.98
N ASN A 426 -0.06 -5.54 26.56
CA ASN A 426 -0.24 -5.41 28.00
C ASN A 426 -0.90 -6.65 28.64
N SER A 427 -1.85 -7.29 27.95
CA SER A 427 -2.63 -8.43 28.47
C SER A 427 -2.35 -9.75 27.76
N VAL A 428 -1.22 -9.90 27.04
CA VAL A 428 -0.84 -11.18 26.40
C VAL A 428 0.54 -11.64 26.82
N ASN A 429 1.57 -10.84 26.60
CA ASN A 429 2.96 -11.26 26.78
C ASN A 429 3.79 -10.27 27.60
N ASN A 430 3.12 -9.47 28.42
CA ASN A 430 3.74 -8.49 29.31
C ASN A 430 4.25 -9.15 30.60
N PRO A 431 5.48 -8.87 31.05
CA PRO A 431 6.54 -8.12 30.38
C PRO A 431 7.42 -9.01 29.48
N VAL A 432 8.32 -8.39 28.71
CA VAL A 432 9.47 -9.11 28.12
C VAL A 432 10.71 -8.93 29.01
N THR A 433 11.47 -9.99 29.19
CA THR A 433 12.70 -9.98 30.00
C THR A 433 13.94 -10.13 29.12
N ILE A 434 14.97 -9.34 29.38
CA ILE A 434 16.28 -9.42 28.74
C ILE A 434 17.31 -9.75 29.82
N ARG A 435 18.11 -10.78 29.59
CA ARG A 435 19.26 -11.16 30.43
C ARG A 435 20.54 -10.96 29.66
N PHE A 436 21.56 -10.41 30.31
CA PHE A 436 22.87 -10.20 29.71
C PHE A 436 23.94 -10.17 30.79
N ASN A 437 25.16 -10.56 30.40
CA ASN A 437 26.33 -10.52 31.28
C ASN A 437 27.27 -9.39 30.86
N LEU A 438 27.85 -8.70 31.85
CA LEU A 438 28.89 -7.69 31.63
C LEU A 438 30.19 -8.13 32.27
N ALA A 439 31.32 -7.97 31.57
CA ALA A 439 32.64 -8.28 32.12
C ALA A 439 33.01 -7.37 33.31
N SER A 440 32.55 -6.11 33.28
CA SER A 440 32.71 -5.13 34.35
C SER A 440 31.49 -4.22 34.41
N ALA A 441 31.18 -3.66 35.60
CA ALA A 441 30.14 -2.64 35.72
C ALA A 441 30.51 -1.40 34.87
N PRO A 442 29.63 -0.94 33.96
CA PRO A 442 29.85 0.28 33.21
C PRO A 442 29.58 1.50 34.10
N GLY A 443 29.88 2.70 33.58
CA GLY A 443 29.36 3.94 34.14
C GLY A 443 27.85 4.09 33.89
N ALA A 444 27.40 5.33 33.78
CA ALA A 444 26.03 5.59 33.30
C ALA A 444 25.84 5.01 31.90
N ALA A 445 24.64 4.50 31.64
CA ALA A 445 24.28 3.89 30.36
C ALA A 445 22.95 4.42 29.86
N THR A 446 22.65 4.14 28.60
CA THR A 446 21.38 4.51 27.97
C THR A 446 20.77 3.28 27.34
N LEU A 447 19.56 2.92 27.75
CA LEU A 447 18.72 1.95 27.05
C LEU A 447 17.84 2.73 26.07
N ARG A 448 17.96 2.43 24.78
CA ARG A 448 17.09 2.95 23.74
C ARG A 448 16.07 1.87 23.39
N ILE A 449 14.81 2.22 23.24
CA ILE A 449 13.74 1.31 22.81
C ILE A 449 13.06 1.97 21.62
N ALA A 450 13.33 1.41 20.44
CA ALA A 450 12.87 1.94 19.17
C ALA A 450 11.60 1.20 18.72
N THR A 451 10.49 1.93 18.61
CA THR A 451 9.16 1.38 18.30
C THR A 451 8.68 1.83 16.94
N THR A 452 7.86 1.02 16.25
CA THR A 452 7.32 1.40 14.93
C THR A 452 5.92 2.00 15.03
N LEU A 453 5.05 1.37 15.82
CA LEU A 453 3.63 1.72 15.98
C LEU A 453 3.19 1.43 17.42
N SER A 454 2.35 2.31 17.96
CA SER A 454 1.65 2.13 19.22
C SER A 454 0.14 2.01 19.02
N PHE A 455 -0.53 1.33 19.95
CA PHE A 455 -1.99 1.22 20.04
C PHE A 455 -2.46 1.51 21.46
N ALA A 456 -3.60 2.20 21.59
CA ALA A 456 -4.23 2.56 22.85
C ALA A 456 -3.27 3.21 23.87
N GLY A 457 -2.44 4.17 23.41
CA GLY A 457 -1.53 4.95 24.25
C GLY A 457 -0.39 4.17 24.90
N SER A 458 -0.11 2.97 24.39
CA SER A 458 0.95 2.10 24.90
C SER A 458 2.34 2.68 24.65
N ARG A 459 3.23 2.52 25.63
CA ARG A 459 4.65 2.86 25.57
C ARG A 459 5.45 1.94 26.50
N PRO A 460 6.77 1.77 26.30
CA PRO A 460 7.59 0.96 27.17
C PRO A 460 7.89 1.63 28.51
N GLN A 461 7.82 0.87 29.61
CA GLN A 461 8.49 1.18 30.87
C GLN A 461 9.57 0.11 31.13
N ALA A 462 10.79 0.53 31.46
CA ALA A 462 11.89 -0.38 31.74
C ALA A 462 12.22 -0.44 33.24
N VAL A 463 12.50 -1.65 33.75
CA VAL A 463 13.12 -1.90 35.05
C VAL A 463 14.47 -2.56 34.80
N VAL A 464 15.54 -2.02 35.35
CA VAL A 464 16.92 -2.50 35.20
C VAL A 464 17.44 -2.93 36.56
N ASN A 465 17.66 -4.24 36.73
CA ASN A 465 17.92 -4.85 38.04
C ASN A 465 16.83 -4.43 39.04
N SER A 466 17.18 -3.72 40.11
CA SER A 466 16.23 -3.19 41.10
C SER A 466 15.81 -1.74 40.86
N TRP A 467 16.31 -1.09 39.79
CA TRP A 467 16.00 0.30 39.47
C TRP A 467 14.87 0.41 38.44
N SER A 468 13.82 1.15 38.78
CA SER A 468 12.70 1.42 37.88
C SER A 468 12.94 2.71 37.11
N GLY A 469 12.93 2.63 35.78
CA GLY A 469 12.97 3.80 34.91
C GLY A 469 11.64 4.57 34.93
N PRO A 470 11.68 5.86 34.52
CA PRO A 470 10.47 6.68 34.43
C PRO A 470 9.48 6.11 33.40
N ILE A 471 8.19 6.39 33.60
CA ILE A 471 7.14 6.08 32.63
C ILE A 471 7.09 7.21 31.59
N PRO A 472 7.30 6.94 30.28
CA PRO A 472 7.15 7.97 29.26
C PRO A 472 5.70 8.45 29.14
N SER A 473 5.52 9.67 28.64
CA SER A 473 4.21 10.19 28.26
C SER A 473 3.57 9.30 27.19
N ALA A 474 2.24 9.32 27.11
CA ALA A 474 1.53 8.62 26.04
C ALA A 474 1.97 9.18 24.67
N PRO A 475 2.18 8.30 23.66
CA PRO A 475 2.50 8.74 22.30
C PRO A 475 1.30 9.47 21.65
N PRO A 476 1.52 10.24 20.59
CA PRO A 476 0.43 10.78 19.78
C PRO A 476 -0.52 9.67 19.31
N LYS A 477 -1.83 9.90 19.48
CA LYS A 477 -2.86 8.90 19.15
C LYS A 477 -2.95 8.72 17.64
N ILE A 478 -2.72 7.49 17.16
CA ILE A 478 -3.22 7.01 15.88
C ILE A 478 -4.51 6.25 16.18
N ASP A 479 -5.66 6.79 15.78
CA ASP A 479 -6.97 6.21 16.11
C ASP A 479 -7.34 5.07 15.17
N SER A 480 -6.54 4.00 15.24
CA SER A 480 -6.64 2.88 14.31
C SER A 480 -6.08 1.61 14.94
N ARG A 481 -6.72 0.47 14.67
CA ARG A 481 -6.06 -0.83 14.83
C ARG A 481 -4.93 -0.94 13.81
N GLY A 482 -3.88 -1.70 14.10
CA GLY A 482 -2.73 -1.87 13.21
C GLY A 482 -2.17 -3.28 13.22
N VAL A 483 -1.54 -3.70 14.32
CA VAL A 483 -0.87 -5.00 14.43
C VAL A 483 -1.79 -6.20 14.15
N THR A 484 -3.06 -6.11 14.50
CA THR A 484 -4.07 -7.15 14.23
C THR A 484 -4.52 -7.19 12.76
N ARG A 485 -4.20 -6.14 12.00
CA ARG A 485 -4.54 -5.93 10.58
C ARG A 485 -3.30 -5.85 9.70
N GLY A 486 -2.19 -6.48 10.10
CA GLY A 486 -0.98 -6.59 9.27
C GLY A 486 -0.25 -5.27 9.02
N ALA A 487 -0.40 -4.28 9.89
CA ALA A 487 0.27 -2.99 9.78
C ALA A 487 1.20 -2.72 10.97
N TYR A 488 2.32 -2.04 10.70
CA TYR A 488 3.36 -1.71 11.68
C TYR A 488 3.91 -0.29 11.56
N ARG A 489 3.59 0.44 10.48
CA ARG A 489 4.14 1.76 10.19
C ARG A 489 3.36 2.85 10.93
N GLY A 490 3.83 3.25 12.11
CA GLY A 490 3.29 4.37 12.88
C GLY A 490 4.22 5.58 12.88
N ASN A 491 4.24 6.33 13.98
CA ASN A 491 5.09 7.53 14.13
C ASN A 491 6.57 7.19 14.42
N GLY A 492 6.88 5.94 14.79
CA GLY A 492 8.26 5.51 14.99
C GLY A 492 8.89 6.03 16.29
N GLU A 493 8.14 6.05 17.39
CA GLU A 493 8.58 6.64 18.66
C GLU A 493 9.86 5.96 19.20
N ILE A 494 10.81 6.78 19.65
CA ILE A 494 12.07 6.34 20.27
C ILE A 494 12.06 6.73 21.74
N TYR A 495 12.10 5.73 22.61
CA TYR A 495 12.16 5.93 24.06
C TYR A 495 13.60 5.76 24.53
N THR A 496 14.09 6.71 25.32
CA THR A 496 15.46 6.70 25.85
C THR A 496 15.39 6.69 27.37
N VAL A 497 15.98 5.67 27.99
CA VAL A 497 16.04 5.49 29.44
C VAL A 497 17.49 5.66 29.90
N ASN A 498 17.75 6.73 30.64
CA ASN A 498 19.05 7.00 31.22
C ASN A 498 19.23 6.17 32.50
N ILE A 499 20.13 5.19 32.45
CA ILE A 499 20.43 4.27 33.54
C ILE A 499 21.56 4.88 34.39
N PRO A 500 21.33 5.17 35.68
CA PRO A 500 22.36 5.72 36.55
C PRO A 500 23.57 4.80 36.70
N ALA A 501 24.76 5.39 36.86
CA ALA A 501 25.96 4.63 37.23
C ALA A 501 25.73 3.82 38.51
N GLY A 502 26.26 2.59 38.55
CA GLY A 502 26.05 1.67 39.66
C GLY A 502 24.76 0.85 39.60
N THR A 503 23.84 1.15 38.67
CA THR A 503 22.65 0.31 38.44
C THR A 503 23.01 -1.01 37.77
N LEU A 504 23.91 -0.96 36.79
CA LEU A 504 24.45 -2.14 36.11
C LEU A 504 25.65 -2.68 36.88
N VAL A 505 25.74 -4.01 36.98
CA VAL A 505 26.77 -4.72 37.74
C VAL A 505 27.65 -5.57 36.83
N ALA A 506 28.84 -5.95 37.30
CA ALA A 506 29.60 -7.02 36.67
C ALA A 506 28.86 -8.36 36.83
N GLY A 507 28.92 -9.23 35.82
CA GLY A 507 28.14 -10.45 35.76
C GLY A 507 26.71 -10.20 35.27
N SER A 508 25.76 -10.92 35.85
CA SER A 508 24.38 -11.01 35.36
C SER A 508 23.56 -9.75 35.66
N ASN A 509 22.93 -9.22 34.61
CA ASN A 509 21.99 -8.11 34.67
C ASN A 509 20.66 -8.52 34.05
N THR A 510 19.56 -7.91 34.52
CA THR A 510 18.21 -8.13 33.98
C THR A 510 17.57 -6.81 33.63
N ILE A 511 16.97 -6.73 32.44
CA ILE A 511 16.06 -5.66 32.04
C ILE A 511 14.68 -6.26 31.82
N THR A 512 13.66 -5.67 32.40
CA THR A 512 12.26 -6.00 32.14
C THR A 512 11.60 -4.81 31.44
N ILE A 513 10.93 -5.05 30.32
CA ILE A 513 10.22 -4.03 29.57
C ILE A 513 8.73 -4.36 29.56
N SER A 514 7.93 -3.41 29.99
CA SER A 514 6.48 -3.53 30.08
C SER A 514 5.77 -2.61 29.10
N SER A 515 4.67 -3.06 28.51
CA SER A 515 3.67 -2.23 27.85
C SER A 515 2.78 -1.59 28.91
N VAL A 516 2.87 -0.27 29.05
CA VAL A 516 2.05 0.50 30.01
C VAL A 516 1.10 1.44 29.28
N SER A 517 -0.14 1.54 29.76
CA SER A 517 -1.12 2.52 29.30
C SER A 517 -2.12 2.89 30.39
N GLY A 518 -2.78 4.03 30.24
CA GLY A 518 -3.99 4.36 31.00
C GLY A 518 -5.26 3.75 30.40
N SER A 519 -5.17 3.17 29.20
CA SER A 519 -6.25 2.45 28.54
C SER A 519 -6.19 0.95 28.86
N SER A 520 -7.26 0.22 28.56
CA SER A 520 -7.36 -1.22 28.66
C SER A 520 -7.96 -1.82 27.38
N GLY A 521 -7.85 -3.14 27.22
CA GLY A 521 -8.44 -3.87 26.12
C GLY A 521 -8.19 -5.37 26.27
N ALA A 522 -8.93 -6.19 25.53
CA ALA A 522 -8.79 -7.65 25.61
C ALA A 522 -7.69 -8.14 24.66
N MET A 523 -6.85 -9.06 25.13
CA MET A 523 -5.88 -9.80 24.31
C MET A 523 -5.05 -8.87 23.39
N PHE A 524 -5.12 -9.05 22.06
CA PHE A 524 -4.37 -8.29 21.07
C PHE A 524 -4.89 -6.86 20.84
N LEU A 525 -6.06 -6.53 21.40
CA LEU A 525 -6.57 -5.16 21.52
C LEU A 525 -6.25 -4.52 22.88
N SER A 526 -5.49 -5.19 23.75
CA SER A 526 -4.86 -4.52 24.88
C SER A 526 -3.79 -3.53 24.38
N PRO A 527 -3.45 -2.49 25.16
CA PRO A 527 -2.41 -1.54 24.78
C PRO A 527 -1.11 -2.26 24.37
N ASN A 528 -0.60 -1.92 23.19
CA ASN A 528 0.58 -2.57 22.63
C ASN A 528 1.42 -1.63 21.80
N PHE A 529 2.70 -1.99 21.65
CA PHE A 529 3.61 -1.37 20.70
C PHE A 529 4.42 -2.45 19.97
N LEU A 530 4.78 -2.15 18.72
CA LEU A 530 5.74 -2.93 17.94
C LEU A 530 7.13 -2.29 18.06
N LYS A 531 8.18 -3.10 17.96
CA LYS A 531 9.58 -2.66 18.09
C LYS A 531 10.46 -3.19 16.97
N PHE A 532 11.52 -2.45 16.69
CA PHE A 532 12.50 -2.76 15.65
C PHE A 532 13.94 -2.75 16.15
N GLY A 533 14.22 -2.04 17.24
CA GLY A 533 15.57 -1.99 17.80
C GLY A 533 15.57 -1.69 19.29
N LEU A 534 16.56 -2.25 19.98
CA LEU A 534 16.96 -1.91 21.34
C LEU A 534 18.45 -1.61 21.42
#